data_AF-A0A365PP13-F1
#
_entry.id   AF-A0A365PP13-F1
#
_cell.length_a   1.000
_cell.length_b   1.000
_cell.length_c   1.000
_cell.angle_alpha   90.00
_cell.angle_beta   90.00
_cell.angle_gamma   90.00
#
_symmetry.space_group_name_H-M   'P 1'
#
loop_
_entity.id
_entity.type
_entity.pdbx_description
1 polymer ?
#
loop_
_entity_poly.entity_id
_entity_poly.type
_entity_poly.pdbx_seq_one_letter_code
_entity_poly.pdbx_strand_id
1 'polypeptide(L)'
;MKPTILPIACLLASLCVPVAQANDDPGHLIQSCQELVDIYAKRDQQRLLAGVATGLSEALRAGYCMGVVDEYRRRYECAADDWFTQALQIAGMPVSFGPRTSVDELLEMSCEI
;
A
#
# COMPACT_ATOMS: atom_id res chain seq x y z
N MET A 1 -8.71 -50.71 14.28
CA MET A 1 -8.66 -49.32 14.77
C MET A 1 -7.77 -48.52 13.83
N LYS A 2 -8.33 -47.59 13.05
CA LYS A 2 -7.59 -46.80 12.02
C LYS A 2 -7.09 -45.50 12.67
N PRO A 3 -5.82 -45.11 12.49
CA PRO A 3 -5.26 -43.96 13.19
C PRO A 3 -5.79 -42.67 12.57
N THR A 4 -6.58 -41.92 13.33
CA THR A 4 -7.08 -40.56 13.05
C THR A 4 -6.00 -39.47 13.25
N ILE A 5 -4.72 -39.83 13.15
CA ILE A 5 -3.57 -38.95 13.47
C ILE A 5 -3.22 -38.02 12.29
N LEU A 6 -3.63 -38.37 11.07
CA LEU A 6 -3.33 -37.60 9.85
C LEU A 6 -3.93 -36.17 9.80
N PRO A 7 -5.22 -35.92 10.15
CA PRO A 7 -5.81 -34.58 10.00
C PRO A 7 -5.29 -33.55 11.02
N ILE A 8 -4.81 -33.99 12.18
CA ILE A 8 -4.30 -33.10 13.25
C ILE A 8 -2.95 -32.49 12.85
N ALA A 9 -2.12 -33.23 12.11
CA ALA A 9 -0.82 -32.75 11.65
C ALA A 9 -0.93 -31.63 10.60
N CYS A 10 -1.97 -31.64 9.74
CA CYS A 10 -2.20 -30.58 8.75
C CYS A 10 -2.67 -29.24 9.35
N LEU A 11 -3.40 -29.27 10.47
CA LEU A 11 -3.90 -28.05 11.13
C LEU A 11 -2.78 -27.23 11.78
N LEU A 12 -1.76 -27.89 12.33
CA LEU A 12 -0.61 -27.21 12.95
C LEU A 12 0.30 -26.52 11.93
N ALA A 13 0.36 -27.02 10.69
CA ALA A 13 1.16 -26.40 9.63
C ALA A 13 0.56 -25.07 9.11
N SER A 14 -0.72 -24.78 9.37
CA SER A 14 -1.37 -23.53 8.96
C SER A 14 -1.08 -22.33 9.87
N LEU A 15 -0.39 -22.53 11.01
CA LEU A 15 -0.06 -21.46 11.95
C LEU A 15 1.21 -20.66 11.58
N CYS A 16 1.93 -21.08 10.54
CA CYS A 16 3.05 -20.30 9.98
C CYS A 16 2.52 -19.18 9.07
N VAL A 17 1.79 -18.21 9.65
CA VAL A 17 1.51 -16.97 8.94
C VAL A 17 2.83 -16.18 8.92
N PRO A 18 3.36 -15.80 7.73
CA PRO A 18 4.50 -14.89 7.70
C PRO A 18 4.11 -13.60 8.42
N VAL A 19 4.94 -13.16 9.36
CA VAL A 19 4.75 -11.87 10.01
C VAL A 19 4.86 -10.81 8.91
N ALA A 20 3.76 -10.12 8.62
CA ALA A 20 3.78 -8.97 7.74
C ALA A 20 4.58 -7.87 8.43
N GLN A 21 5.80 -7.64 7.96
CA GLN A 21 6.60 -6.47 8.36
C GLN A 21 6.09 -5.28 7.55
N ALA A 22 5.96 -4.11 8.19
CA ALA A 22 5.74 -2.88 7.46
C ALA A 22 6.95 -2.66 6.55
N ASN A 23 6.70 -2.37 5.26
CA ASN A 23 7.79 -1.98 4.36
C ASN A 23 8.22 -0.55 4.73
N ASP A 24 9.47 -0.41 5.15
CA ASP A 24 10.12 0.81 5.60
C ASP A 24 10.90 1.52 4.49
N ASP A 25 10.84 1.01 3.25
CA ASP A 25 11.43 1.65 2.07
C ASP A 25 10.52 2.79 1.54
N PRO A 26 10.89 4.06 1.73
CA PRO A 26 10.13 5.19 1.21
C PRO A 26 10.13 5.24 -0.33
N GLY A 27 11.16 4.72 -1.00
CA GLY A 27 11.18 4.63 -2.46
C GLY A 27 10.09 3.70 -2.98
N HIS A 28 9.87 2.58 -2.30
CA HIS A 28 8.76 1.68 -2.58
C HIS A 28 7.39 2.35 -2.35
N LEU A 29 7.24 3.18 -1.30
CA LEU A 29 6.02 3.93 -1.07
C LEU A 29 5.74 4.96 -2.18
N ILE A 30 6.75 5.75 -2.58
CA ILE A 30 6.63 6.70 -3.70
C ILE A 30 6.18 5.98 -4.97
N GLN A 31 6.86 4.89 -5.35
CA GLN A 31 6.53 4.13 -6.55
C GLN A 31 5.12 3.52 -6.48
N SER A 32 4.72 3.05 -5.30
CA SER A 32 3.38 2.48 -5.08
C SER A 32 2.29 3.53 -5.21
N CYS A 33 2.52 4.76 -4.76
CA CYS A 33 1.57 5.86 -4.91
C CYS A 33 1.53 6.40 -6.34
N GLN A 34 2.65 6.39 -7.07
CA GLN A 34 2.65 6.67 -8.52
C GLN A 34 1.76 5.67 -9.28
N GLU A 35 1.91 4.37 -8.99
CA GLU A 35 1.06 3.33 -9.58
C GLU A 35 -0.43 3.55 -9.24
N LEU A 36 -0.74 3.88 -7.98
CA LEU A 36 -2.11 4.20 -7.56
C LEU A 36 -2.70 5.37 -8.36
N VAL A 37 -1.96 6.48 -8.47
CA VAL A 37 -2.43 7.67 -9.18
C VAL A 37 -2.64 7.37 -10.66
N ASP A 38 -1.74 6.63 -11.29
CA ASP A 38 -1.86 6.23 -12.69
C ASP A 38 -3.11 5.37 -12.93
N ILE A 39 -3.45 4.47 -12.00
CA ILE A 39 -4.68 3.66 -12.08
C ILE A 39 -5.93 4.53 -11.99
N TYR A 40 -5.95 5.53 -11.10
CA TYR A 40 -7.09 6.44 -10.94
C TYR A 40 -7.21 7.45 -12.10
N ALA A 41 -6.09 7.95 -12.63
CA ALA A 41 -6.10 8.79 -13.83
C ALA A 41 -6.67 8.04 -15.05
N LYS A 42 -6.29 6.77 -15.22
CA LYS A 42 -6.86 5.88 -16.25
C LYS A 42 -8.35 5.60 -16.00
N ARG A 43 -8.79 5.51 -14.73
CA ARG A 43 -10.19 5.30 -14.36
C ARG A 43 -11.10 6.45 -14.83
N ASP A 44 -10.67 7.70 -14.64
CA ASP A 44 -11.42 8.88 -15.11
C ASP A 44 -11.45 8.98 -16.63
N GLN A 45 -10.38 8.55 -17.32
CA GLN A 45 -10.35 8.51 -18.78
C GLN A 45 -11.17 7.36 -19.39
N GLN A 46 -11.36 6.24 -18.69
CA GLN A 46 -11.91 5.03 -19.32
C GLN A 46 -13.23 4.49 -18.74
N ARG A 47 -13.78 5.02 -17.63
CA ARG A 47 -14.99 4.45 -16.93
C ARG A 47 -14.91 2.93 -16.71
N LEU A 48 -13.74 2.34 -16.89
CA LEU A 48 -13.49 0.91 -16.86
C LEU A 48 -13.11 0.56 -15.43
N LEU A 49 -13.67 -0.55 -14.98
CA LEU A 49 -13.43 -1.14 -13.67
C LEU A 49 -11.91 -1.20 -13.44
N ALA A 50 -11.38 -0.32 -12.60
CA ALA A 50 -9.95 -0.23 -12.30
C ALA A 50 -9.37 -1.56 -11.81
N GLY A 51 -10.21 -2.48 -11.32
CA GLY A 51 -9.82 -3.85 -10.99
C GLY A 51 -9.69 -4.83 -12.16
N VAL A 52 -10.02 -4.44 -13.40
CA VAL A 52 -10.04 -5.34 -14.57
C VAL A 52 -8.89 -5.08 -15.55
N ALA A 53 -8.35 -3.85 -15.60
CA ALA A 53 -7.30 -3.46 -16.55
C ALA A 53 -5.88 -3.42 -15.97
N THR A 54 -5.72 -3.61 -14.65
CA THR A 54 -4.43 -3.55 -13.96
C THR A 54 -3.88 -4.95 -13.70
N GLY A 55 -2.59 -5.16 -13.90
CA GLY A 55 -1.93 -6.39 -13.47
C GLY A 55 -2.02 -6.57 -11.95
N LEU A 56 -1.97 -7.83 -11.48
CA LEU A 56 -2.03 -8.15 -10.05
C LEU A 56 -0.98 -7.38 -9.23
N SER A 57 0.25 -7.27 -9.74
CA SER A 57 1.35 -6.55 -9.09
C SER A 57 1.07 -5.04 -8.95
N GLU A 58 0.45 -4.44 -9.96
CA GLU A 58 0.07 -3.02 -9.97
C GLU A 58 -1.05 -2.77 -8.95
N ALA A 59 -2.07 -3.63 -8.95
CA ALA A 59 -3.17 -3.57 -7.99
C ALA A 59 -2.68 -3.73 -6.53
N LEU A 60 -1.73 -4.64 -6.28
CA LEU A 60 -1.15 -4.84 -4.96
C LEU A 60 -0.32 -3.64 -4.50
N ARG A 61 0.49 -3.04 -5.38
CA ARG A 61 1.25 -1.82 -5.05
C ARG A 61 0.33 -0.63 -4.79
N ALA A 62 -0.70 -0.43 -5.62
CA ALA A 62 -1.69 0.59 -5.37
C ALA A 62 -2.43 0.37 -4.04
N GLY A 63 -2.81 -0.88 -3.75
CA GLY A 63 -3.39 -1.27 -2.46
C GLY A 63 -2.46 -0.96 -1.28
N TYR A 64 -1.15 -1.18 -1.43
CA TYR A 64 -0.15 -0.83 -0.42
C TYR A 64 -0.11 0.69 -0.15
N CYS A 65 -0.02 1.54 -1.18
CA CYS A 65 -0.05 3.00 -0.98
C CYS A 65 -1.32 3.44 -0.24
N MET A 66 -2.49 3.01 -0.73
CA MET A 66 -3.78 3.36 -0.11
C MET A 66 -3.83 2.92 1.36
N GLY A 67 -3.40 1.70 1.67
CA GLY A 67 -3.42 1.17 3.04
C GLY A 67 -2.48 1.92 3.98
N VAL A 68 -1.26 2.25 3.53
CA VAL A 68 -0.28 3.00 4.33
C VAL A 68 -0.80 4.41 4.64
N VAL A 69 -1.30 5.13 3.64
CA VAL A 69 -1.85 6.48 3.82
C VAL A 69 -3.10 6.47 4.70
N ASP A 70 -4.04 5.53 4.47
CA ASP A 70 -5.26 5.42 5.27
C ASP A 70 -4.94 5.11 6.74
N GLU A 71 -4.02 4.19 7.00
CA GLU A 71 -3.62 3.86 8.38
C GLU A 71 -2.88 5.01 9.07
N TYR A 72 -2.04 5.76 8.36
CA TYR A 72 -1.41 6.97 8.90
C TYR A 72 -2.46 7.98 9.36
N ARG A 73 -3.44 8.29 8.49
CA ARG A 73 -4.53 9.25 8.78
C ARG A 73 -5.49 8.79 9.88
N ARG A 74 -5.58 7.48 10.14
CA ARG A 74 -6.32 6.95 11.30
C ARG A 74 -5.62 7.22 12.63
N ARG A 75 -4.29 7.36 12.60
CA ARG A 75 -3.45 7.54 13.79
C ARG A 75 -3.06 8.99 14.04
N TYR A 76 -2.97 9.79 12.99
CA TYR A 76 -2.49 11.18 13.03
C TYR A 76 -3.49 12.10 12.34
N GLU A 77 -3.61 13.33 12.86
CA GLU A 77 -4.39 14.39 12.20
C GLU A 77 -3.65 14.85 10.94
N CYS A 78 -4.37 15.03 9.84
CA CYS A 78 -3.78 15.41 8.57
C CYS A 78 -4.53 16.55 7.90
N ALA A 79 -3.78 17.56 7.42
CA ALA A 79 -4.37 18.76 6.82
C ALA A 79 -4.93 18.51 5.41
N ALA A 80 -4.36 17.56 4.67
CA ALA A 80 -4.88 17.15 3.36
C ALA A 80 -6.33 16.66 3.45
N ASP A 81 -7.18 17.13 2.53
CA ASP A 81 -8.64 16.88 2.53
C ASP A 81 -9.02 15.40 2.64
N ASP A 82 -8.36 14.54 1.85
CA ASP A 82 -8.59 13.10 1.83
C ASP A 82 -7.30 12.29 1.61
N TRP A 83 -7.42 10.96 1.76
CA TRP A 83 -6.31 10.03 1.59
C TRP A 83 -5.73 10.06 0.16
N PHE A 84 -6.56 10.36 -0.85
CA PHE A 84 -6.11 10.36 -2.24
C PHE A 84 -5.27 11.60 -2.54
N THR A 85 -5.62 12.74 -1.95
CA THR A 85 -4.87 14.00 -2.01
C THR A 85 -3.47 13.83 -1.40
N GLN A 86 -3.36 13.18 -0.24
CA GLN A 86 -2.06 12.86 0.34
C GLN A 86 -1.27 11.88 -0.55
N ALA A 87 -1.92 10.86 -1.12
CA ALA A 87 -1.27 9.94 -2.05
C ALA A 87 -0.76 10.65 -3.33
N LEU A 88 -1.48 11.65 -3.84
CA LEU A 88 -1.03 12.50 -4.95
C LEU A 88 0.25 13.27 -4.59
N GLN A 89 0.34 13.84 -3.38
CA GLN A 89 1.54 14.53 -2.91
C GLN A 89 2.75 13.59 -2.85
N ILE A 90 2.57 12.39 -2.29
CA ILE A 90 3.62 11.37 -2.23
C ILE A 90 4.07 10.96 -3.64
N ALA A 91 3.14 10.75 -4.57
CA ALA A 91 3.44 10.37 -5.95
C ALA A 91 4.25 11.44 -6.70
N GLY A 92 4.09 12.72 -6.34
CA GLY A 92 4.82 13.85 -6.89
C GLY A 92 6.30 13.91 -6.47
N MET A 93 6.70 13.15 -5.45
CA MET A 93 8.09 13.10 -4.99
C MET A 93 8.94 12.25 -5.94
N PRO A 94 10.18 12.66 -6.26
CA PRO A 94 11.05 11.83 -7.08
C PRO A 94 11.51 10.61 -6.28
N VAL A 95 11.55 9.42 -6.89
CA VAL A 95 11.99 8.17 -6.22
C VAL A 95 13.41 8.30 -5.63
N SER A 96 14.26 9.14 -6.22
CA SER A 96 15.60 9.46 -5.70
C SER A 96 15.59 10.18 -4.35
N PHE A 97 14.43 10.66 -3.89
CA PHE A 97 14.23 11.21 -2.55
C PHE A 97 14.15 10.11 -1.48
N GLY A 98 13.75 8.88 -1.84
CA GLY A 98 13.61 7.75 -0.92
C GLY A 98 14.82 7.53 -0.01
N PRO A 99 16.05 7.45 -0.53
CA PRO A 99 17.25 7.26 0.30
C PRO A 99 17.56 8.40 1.29
N ARG A 100 16.80 9.50 1.27
CA ARG A 100 17.03 10.72 2.09
C ARG A 100 15.92 10.97 3.11
N THR A 101 14.94 10.08 3.22
CA THR A 101 13.78 10.22 4.10
C THR A 101 13.48 8.87 4.75
N SER A 102 12.57 8.86 5.72
CA SER A 102 11.86 7.65 6.13
C SER A 102 10.44 7.61 5.55
N VAL A 103 9.76 6.47 5.67
CA VAL A 103 8.32 6.37 5.37
C VAL A 103 7.51 7.32 6.23
N ASP A 104 7.77 7.39 7.54
CA ASP A 104 7.04 8.26 8.46
C ASP A 104 7.23 9.74 8.12
N GLU A 105 8.47 10.16 7.85
CA GLU A 105 8.80 11.54 7.47
C GLU A 105 8.16 11.91 6.12
N LEU A 106 8.12 10.98 5.16
CA LEU A 106 7.42 11.16 3.89
C LEU A 106 5.91 11.32 4.07
N LEU A 107 5.31 10.53 4.98
CA LEU A 107 3.90 10.63 5.32
C LEU A 107 3.57 11.95 6.01
N GLU A 108 4.43 12.41 6.93
CA GLU A 108 4.30 13.70 7.61
C GLU A 108 4.42 14.87 6.62
N MET A 109 5.45 14.91 5.78
CA MET A 109 5.64 15.98 4.79
C MET A 109 4.50 16.06 3.77
N SER A 110 3.97 14.91 3.32
CA SER A 110 2.85 14.86 2.38
C SER A 110 1.51 15.25 3.01
N CYS A 111 1.48 15.39 4.34
CA CYS A 111 0.30 15.68 5.13
C CYS A 111 0.13 17.18 5.45
N GLU A 112 1.21 17.97 5.35
CA GLU A 112 1.28 19.39 5.74
C GLU A 112 1.22 20.41 4.58
N ILE A 113 0.65 20.07 3.42
CA ILE A 113 0.53 21.02 2.27
C ILE A 113 -0.91 21.45 2.04
#